data_AF-A0A2T6F9U0-F1
#
_entry.id   AF-A0A2T6F9U0-F1
#
_cell.length_a   1.000
_cell.length_b   1.000
_cell.length_c   1.000
_cell.angle_alpha   90.00
_cell.angle_beta   90.00
_cell.angle_gamma   90.00
#
_symmetry.space_group_name_H-M   'P 1'
#
loop_
_entity.id
_entity.type
_entity.pdbx_description
1 polymer ?
#
loop_
_entity_poly.entity_id
_entity_poly.type
_entity_poly.pdbx_seq_one_letter_code
_entity_poly.pdbx_strand_id
1 'polypeptide(L)'
;MTTNYVPPKQGWFGQVFDSVFILVLVFASLLVPLLLKPAEVKDTNLDAAKVTWESLKLSPIEQGQWIKLGYDPEKAAAIINTKFDYSIDAWSLAITILVIVGYFTFLLKVSNKEYKEVINEKFGPIKWTDKKEQS
;
A
#
# COMPACT_ATOMS: atom_id res chain seq x y z
N MET A 1 -49.88 -1.77 -4.94
CA MET A 1 -49.64 -0.36 -4.58
C MET A 1 -48.15 -0.22 -4.34
N THR A 2 -47.44 0.49 -5.21
CA THR A 2 -45.98 0.65 -5.12
C THR A 2 -45.69 1.70 -4.04
N THR A 3 -45.23 1.26 -2.87
CA THR A 3 -44.75 2.16 -1.83
C THR A 3 -43.51 2.87 -2.33
N ASN A 4 -43.67 4.12 -2.78
CA ASN A 4 -42.54 4.96 -3.17
C ASN A 4 -41.65 5.18 -1.95
N TYR A 5 -40.41 4.70 -2.01
CA TYR A 5 -39.42 4.96 -0.97
C TYR A 5 -39.15 6.46 -0.89
N VAL A 6 -39.30 7.03 0.30
CA VAL A 6 -38.94 8.42 0.58
C VAL A 6 -37.63 8.38 1.36
N PRO A 7 -36.51 8.84 0.78
CA PRO A 7 -35.23 8.81 1.48
C PRO A 7 -35.28 9.72 2.71
N PRO A 8 -34.61 9.33 3.81
CA PRO A 8 -34.51 10.16 5.00
C PRO A 8 -33.77 11.46 4.67
N LYS A 9 -34.28 12.60 5.12
CA LYS A 9 -33.58 13.88 5.01
C LYS A 9 -32.34 13.85 5.91
N GLN A 10 -31.18 13.59 5.31
CA GLN A 10 -29.90 13.55 6.01
C GLN A 10 -29.54 14.96 6.51
N GLY A 11 -29.19 15.07 7.80
CA GLY A 11 -28.84 16.33 8.43
C GLY A 11 -27.47 16.84 7.99
N TRP A 12 -27.38 18.14 7.66
CA TRP A 12 -26.16 18.77 7.14
C TRP A 12 -24.96 18.72 8.12
N PHE A 13 -25.24 18.70 9.43
CA PHE A 13 -24.21 18.73 10.47
C PHE A 13 -23.30 17.49 10.44
N GLY A 14 -23.89 16.31 10.20
CA GLY A 14 -23.12 15.06 10.12
C GLY A 14 -22.18 15.03 8.92
N GLN A 15 -22.60 15.62 7.79
CA GLN A 15 -21.80 15.68 6.57
C GLN A 15 -20.59 16.61 6.71
N VAL A 16 -20.74 17.75 7.39
CA VAL A 16 -19.63 18.67 7.65
C VAL A 16 -18.62 18.07 8.62
N PHE A 17 -19.10 17.43 9.70
CA PHE A 17 -18.21 16.75 10.64
C PHE A 17 -17.41 15.64 9.97
N ASP A 18 -18.06 14.79 9.16
CA ASP A 18 -17.40 13.70 8.42
C ASP A 18 -16.31 14.25 7.48
N SER A 19 -16.64 15.32 6.74
CA SER A 19 -15.68 15.96 5.83
C SER A 19 -14.47 16.55 6.57
N VAL A 20 -14.70 17.24 7.70
CA VAL A 20 -13.61 17.80 8.53
C VAL A 20 -12.79 16.69 9.16
N PHE A 21 -13.42 15.61 9.61
CA PHE A 21 -12.74 14.46 10.22
C PHE A 21 -11.82 13.76 9.20
N ILE A 22 -12.30 13.51 7.98
CA ILE A 22 -11.49 12.97 6.89
C ILE A 22 -10.34 13.93 6.54
N LEU A 23 -10.59 15.24 6.49
CA LEU A 23 -9.54 16.23 6.23
C LEU A 23 -8.42 16.16 7.28
N VAL A 24 -8.79 16.07 8.56
CA VAL A 24 -7.82 15.91 9.66
C VAL A 24 -7.06 14.58 9.54
N LEU A 25 -7.73 13.48 9.21
CA LEU A 25 -7.07 12.19 9.00
C LEU A 25 -6.10 12.19 7.82
N VAL A 26 -6.42 12.89 6.73
CA VAL A 26 -5.52 13.08 5.58
C VAL A 26 -4.29 13.87 6.01
N PHE A 27 -4.48 15.00 6.70
CA PHE A 27 -3.37 15.79 7.22
C PHE A 27 -2.50 14.99 8.19
N ALA A 28 -3.11 14.25 9.11
CA ALA A 28 -2.40 13.38 10.05
C ALA A 28 -1.62 12.29 9.30
N SER A 29 -2.21 11.64 8.30
CA SER A 29 -1.54 10.62 7.48
C SER A 29 -0.29 11.17 6.76
N LEU A 30 -0.33 12.43 6.33
CA LEU A 30 0.82 13.09 5.69
C LEU A 30 1.86 13.58 6.71
N LEU A 31 1.42 14.06 7.88
CA LEU A 31 2.27 14.77 8.83
C LEU A 31 2.89 13.83 9.88
N VAL A 32 2.21 12.74 10.24
CA VAL A 32 2.72 11.74 11.19
C VAL A 32 4.02 11.07 10.71
N PRO A 33 4.16 10.60 9.46
CA PRO A 33 5.43 10.06 8.98
C PRO A 33 6.56 11.10 9.00
N LEU A 34 6.24 12.37 8.71
CA LEU A 34 7.22 13.46 8.73
C LEU A 34 7.72 13.74 10.17
N LEU A 35 6.80 13.77 11.14
CA LEU A 35 7.13 13.97 12.56
C LEU A 35 7.89 12.80 13.16
N LEU A 36 7.53 11.57 12.78
CA LEU A 36 8.15 10.36 13.29
C LEU A 36 9.55 10.11 12.71
N LYS A 37 9.99 10.89 11.71
CA LYS A 37 11.31 10.80 11.06
C LYS A 37 11.74 9.32 10.97
N PRO A 38 11.03 8.48 10.19
CA PRO A 38 11.37 7.07 10.06
C PRO A 38 12.86 6.98 9.79
N ALA A 39 13.55 6.17 10.60
CA ALA A 39 15.00 6.19 10.74
C ALA A 39 15.66 6.33 9.36
N GLU A 40 16.49 7.38 9.20
CA GLU A 40 17.42 7.43 8.09
C GLU A 40 18.19 6.11 8.12
N VAL A 41 18.01 5.29 7.09
CA VAL A 41 18.85 4.12 6.86
C VAL A 41 20.25 4.70 6.61
N LYS A 42 21.05 4.77 7.67
CA LYS A 42 22.45 5.14 7.55
C LYS A 42 23.12 4.03 6.78
N ASP A 43 23.57 4.34 5.57
CA ASP A 43 24.39 3.46 4.76
C ASP A 43 25.64 3.06 5.54
N THR A 44 25.64 1.86 6.11
CA THR A 44 26.81 1.29 6.81
C THR A 44 27.83 0.69 5.85
N ASN A 45 27.64 0.81 4.53
CA ASN A 45 28.47 0.17 3.49
C ASN A 45 29.31 1.17 2.68
N LEU A 46 29.91 2.16 3.35
CA LEU A 46 31.11 2.80 2.80
C LEU A 46 32.33 2.13 3.45
N ASP A 47 32.55 0.86 3.10
CA ASP A 47 33.87 0.26 3.28
C ASP A 47 34.87 1.15 2.55
N ALA A 48 35.80 1.71 3.32
CA ALA A 48 36.81 2.67 2.91
C ALA A 48 37.91 2.05 2.03
N ALA A 49 37.54 1.20 1.06
CA ALA A 49 38.39 0.91 -0.09
C ALA A 49 38.23 2.07 -1.06
N LYS A 50 39.33 2.75 -1.42
CA LYS A 50 39.33 3.85 -2.40
C LYS A 50 38.45 3.50 -3.59
N VAL A 51 37.40 4.29 -3.78
CA VAL A 51 36.47 4.14 -4.89
C VAL A 51 37.23 4.41 -6.19
N THR A 52 37.35 3.40 -7.05
CA THR A 52 37.89 3.54 -8.40
C THR A 52 36.85 3.09 -9.43
N TRP A 53 37.04 3.45 -10.71
CA TRP A 53 36.12 3.03 -11.76
C TRP A 53 36.02 1.50 -11.86
N GLU A 54 37.13 0.81 -11.58
CA GLU A 54 37.21 -0.65 -11.53
C GLU A 54 36.42 -1.23 -10.35
N SER A 55 36.41 -0.57 -9.19
CA SER A 55 35.66 -1.05 -8.02
C SER A 55 34.15 -0.90 -8.19
N LEU A 56 33.68 -0.04 -9.09
CA LEU A 56 32.26 0.19 -9.37
C LEU A 56 31.62 -0.85 -10.30
N LYS A 57 32.40 -1.80 -10.85
CA LYS A 57 31.93 -2.87 -11.74
C LYS A 57 31.07 -2.37 -12.91
N LEU A 58 31.32 -1.15 -13.39
CA LEU A 58 30.67 -0.56 -14.55
C LEU A 58 31.38 -0.98 -15.84
N SER A 59 30.64 -1.12 -16.94
CA SER A 59 31.23 -1.30 -18.26
C SER A 59 31.98 -0.04 -18.72
N PRO A 60 32.95 -0.14 -19.66
CA PRO A 60 33.70 1.02 -20.15
C PRO A 60 32.83 2.12 -20.75
N ILE A 61 31.67 1.75 -21.33
CA ILE A 61 30.72 2.70 -21.92
C ILE A 61 30.03 3.52 -20.82
N GLU A 62 29.59 2.87 -19.75
CA GLU A 62 28.93 3.52 -18.60
C GLU A 62 29.91 4.45 -17.88
N GLN A 63 31.15 4.01 -17.64
CA GLN A 63 32.20 4.87 -17.09
C GLN A 63 32.40 6.13 -17.94
N GLY A 64 32.45 5.96 -19.27
CA GLY A 64 32.56 7.09 -20.21
C GLY A 64 31.38 8.06 -20.15
N GLN A 65 30.18 7.62 -19.79
CA GLN A 65 29.03 8.51 -19.59
C GLN A 65 29.19 9.35 -18.33
N TRP A 66 29.63 8.75 -17.22
CA TRP A 66 29.89 9.49 -15.97
C TRP A 66 31.02 10.51 -16.10
N ILE A 67 32.08 10.17 -16.83
CA ILE A 67 33.19 11.08 -17.13
C ILE A 67 32.71 12.25 -18.00
N LYS A 68 31.88 12.00 -19.02
CA LYS A 68 31.28 13.07 -19.86
C LYS A 68 30.41 14.04 -19.08
N LEU A 69 29.76 13.54 -18.02
CA LEU A 69 28.96 14.34 -17.11
C LEU A 69 29.82 15.10 -16.07
N GLY A 70 31.15 14.94 -16.10
CA GLY A 70 32.09 15.64 -15.22
C GLY A 70 32.20 15.04 -13.81
N TYR A 71 31.77 13.79 -13.62
CA TYR A 71 31.87 13.11 -12.32
C TYR A 71 33.20 12.36 -12.17
N ASP A 72 33.79 12.46 -10.98
CA ASP A 72 34.90 11.64 -10.52
C ASP A 72 34.38 10.29 -9.95
N PRO A 73 35.23 9.26 -9.80
CA PRO A 73 34.81 7.97 -9.27
C PRO A 73 34.06 8.07 -7.94
N GLU A 74 34.51 8.96 -7.06
CA GLU A 74 33.94 9.14 -5.72
C GLU A 74 32.51 9.69 -5.77
N LYS A 75 32.25 10.75 -6.54
CA LYS A 75 30.89 11.29 -6.70
C LYS A 75 30.00 10.36 -7.49
N ALA A 76 30.52 9.71 -8.52
CA ALA A 76 29.76 8.71 -9.27
C ALA A 76 29.37 7.55 -8.35
N ALA A 77 30.27 7.08 -7.49
CA ALA A 77 29.97 6.03 -6.53
C ALA A 77 28.93 6.41 -5.50
N ALA A 78 28.91 7.65 -5.01
CA ALA A 78 27.86 8.11 -4.13
C ALA A 78 26.47 7.97 -4.79
N ILE A 79 26.37 8.22 -6.10
CA ILE A 79 25.10 8.13 -6.85
C ILE A 79 24.80 6.67 -7.28
N ILE A 80 25.82 5.89 -7.61
CA ILE A 80 25.68 4.50 -8.06
C ILE A 80 25.44 3.56 -6.88
N ASN A 81 26.02 3.87 -5.72
CA ASN A 81 25.98 3.05 -4.52
C ASN A 81 24.92 3.47 -3.51
N THR A 82 24.12 4.52 -3.78
CA THR A 82 22.80 4.70 -3.15
C THR A 82 21.83 3.61 -3.60
N LYS A 83 22.27 2.34 -3.50
CA LYS A 83 21.49 1.17 -3.85
C LYS A 83 20.49 0.99 -2.73
N PHE A 84 19.23 1.00 -3.12
CA PHE A 84 18.14 0.52 -2.28
C PHE A 84 18.53 -0.83 -1.68
N ASP A 85 18.49 -0.94 -0.36
CA ASP A 85 18.71 -2.21 0.32
C ASP A 85 17.58 -3.17 -0.05
N TYR A 86 17.88 -4.19 -0.85
CA TYR A 86 16.93 -5.23 -1.24
C TYR A 86 16.89 -6.39 -0.24
N SER A 87 17.47 -6.21 0.95
CA SER A 87 17.33 -7.18 2.04
C SER A 87 15.86 -7.29 2.44
N ILE A 88 15.25 -8.43 2.11
CA ILE A 88 13.87 -8.70 2.45
C ILE A 88 13.82 -9.15 3.91
N ASP A 89 13.34 -8.28 4.80
CA ASP A 89 13.00 -8.68 6.16
C ASP A 89 11.81 -9.65 6.14
N ALA A 90 12.06 -10.90 6.53
CA ALA A 90 11.06 -11.95 6.54
C ALA A 90 9.87 -11.62 7.46
N TRP A 91 10.09 -10.86 8.52
CA TRP A 91 9.03 -10.46 9.46
C TRP A 91 8.09 -9.44 8.84
N SER A 92 8.64 -8.38 8.22
CA SER A 92 7.87 -7.39 7.46
C SER A 92 7.09 -8.02 6.30
N LEU A 93 7.70 -8.96 5.59
CA LEU A 93 7.02 -9.73 4.54
C LEU A 93 5.84 -10.54 5.11
N ALA A 94 6.05 -11.25 6.22
CA ALA A 94 5.02 -12.05 6.87
C ALA A 94 3.84 -11.19 7.36
N ILE A 95 4.11 -10.03 7.97
CA ILE A 95 3.07 -9.08 8.37
C ILE A 95 2.26 -8.63 7.15
N THR A 96 2.95 -8.27 6.06
CA THR A 96 2.29 -7.80 4.84
C THR A 96 1.34 -8.86 4.27
N ILE A 97 1.79 -10.12 4.20
CA ILE A 97 0.97 -11.26 3.78
C ILE A 97 -0.24 -11.41 4.71
N LEU A 98 -0.02 -11.36 6.03
CA LEU A 98 -1.09 -11.49 7.02
C LEU A 98 -2.15 -10.40 6.86
N VAL A 99 -1.74 -9.14 6.69
CA VAL A 99 -2.67 -8.01 6.49
C VAL A 99 -3.50 -8.20 5.22
N ILE A 100 -2.87 -8.59 4.11
CA ILE A 100 -3.56 -8.84 2.84
C ILE A 100 -4.59 -9.97 3.00
N VAL A 101 -4.17 -11.13 3.54
CA VAL A 101 -5.05 -12.28 3.74
C VAL A 101 -6.19 -11.95 4.71
N GLY A 102 -5.89 -11.24 5.79
CA GLY A 102 -6.87 -10.78 6.77
C GLY A 102 -7.91 -9.86 6.14
N TYR A 103 -7.48 -8.86 5.37
CA TYR A 103 -8.36 -7.95 4.65
C TYR A 103 -9.29 -8.69 3.69
N PHE A 104 -8.76 -9.57 2.83
CA PHE A 104 -9.59 -10.34 1.89
C PHE A 104 -10.56 -11.27 2.60
N THR A 105 -10.13 -11.92 3.68
CA THR A 105 -11.01 -12.80 4.48
C THR A 105 -12.16 -12.00 5.08
N PHE A 106 -11.88 -10.82 5.64
CA PHE A 106 -12.90 -9.91 6.16
C PHE A 106 -13.84 -9.42 5.06
N LEU A 107 -13.28 -8.93 3.94
CA LEU A 107 -14.04 -8.42 2.79
C LEU A 107 -15.03 -9.48 2.28
N LEU A 108 -14.58 -10.70 2.04
CA LEU A 108 -15.43 -11.80 1.55
C LEU A 108 -16.53 -12.16 2.55
N LYS A 109 -16.23 -12.15 3.85
CA LYS A 109 -17.20 -12.48 4.89
C LYS A 109 -18.30 -11.42 5.01
N VAL A 110 -17.93 -10.14 5.02
CA VAL A 110 -18.88 -9.02 5.11
C VAL A 110 -19.70 -8.91 3.82
N SER A 111 -19.03 -9.01 2.66
CA SER A 111 -19.63 -8.99 1.34
C SER A 111 -20.76 -10.01 1.19
N ASN A 112 -20.54 -11.26 1.61
CA ASN A 112 -21.57 -12.31 1.54
C ASN A 112 -22.86 -11.97 2.31
N LYS A 113 -22.78 -11.17 3.37
CA LYS A 113 -23.95 -10.74 4.13
C LYS A 113 -24.76 -9.72 3.34
N GLU A 114 -24.11 -8.67 2.86
CA GLU A 114 -24.74 -7.57 2.12
C GLU A 114 -25.31 -8.05 0.78
N TYR A 115 -24.59 -8.92 0.06
CA TYR A 115 -25.12 -9.50 -1.19
C TYR A 115 -26.38 -10.32 -0.96
N LYS A 116 -26.46 -11.11 0.12
CA LYS A 116 -27.67 -11.87 0.45
C LYS A 116 -28.83 -10.95 0.83
N GLU A 117 -28.54 -9.86 1.51
CA GLU A 117 -29.54 -8.86 1.90
C GLU A 117 -30.12 -8.15 0.66
N VAL A 118 -29.27 -7.67 -0.25
CA VAL A 118 -29.71 -7.06 -1.53
C VAL A 118 -30.48 -8.05 -2.40
N ILE A 119 -30.06 -9.32 -2.45
CA ILE A 119 -30.79 -10.35 -3.19
C ILE A 119 -32.16 -10.59 -2.56
N ASN A 120 -32.23 -10.65 -1.23
CA ASN A 120 -33.49 -10.84 -0.51
C ASN A 120 -34.44 -9.64 -0.68
N GLU A 121 -33.92 -8.41 -0.73
CA GLU A 121 -34.71 -7.21 -1.00
C GLU A 121 -35.22 -7.14 -2.44
N LYS A 122 -34.38 -7.45 -3.43
CA LYS A 122 -34.73 -7.32 -4.85
C LYS A 122 -35.51 -8.52 -5.40
N PHE A 123 -35.28 -9.72 -4.86
CA PHE A 123 -35.80 -10.97 -5.41
C PHE A 123 -36.59 -11.81 -4.39
N GLY A 124 -36.66 -11.40 -3.13
CA GLY A 124 -37.30 -12.14 -2.05
C GLY A 124 -36.42 -13.27 -1.46
N PRO A 125 -36.89 -13.93 -0.38
CA PRO A 125 -36.13 -14.97 0.29
C PRO A 125 -35.96 -16.20 -0.61
N ILE A 126 -34.73 -16.44 -1.04
CA ILE A 126 -34.36 -17.66 -1.76
C ILE A 126 -34.49 -18.83 -0.78
N LYS A 127 -35.55 -19.64 -0.93
CA LYS A 127 -35.62 -20.96 -0.30
C LYS A 127 -34.65 -21.87 -1.04
N TRP A 128 -33.45 -22.02 -0.49
CA TRP A 128 -32.54 -23.10 -0.89
C TRP A 128 -33.22 -24.41 -0.52
N THR A 129 -33.84 -25.07 -1.48
CA THR A 129 -34.26 -26.45 -1.33
C THR A 129 -33.00 -27.30 -1.36
N ASP A 130 -32.61 -27.84 -0.21
CA ASP A 130 -31.59 -28.87 -0.14
C ASP A 130 -32.07 -30.06 -1.00
N LYS A 131 -31.57 -30.16 -2.24
CA LYS A 131 -31.61 -31.41 -3.00
C LYS A 131 -30.65 -32.39 -2.31
N LYS A 132 -31.14 -33.01 -1.24
CA LYS A 132 -30.65 -34.29 -0.75
C LYS A 132 -31.76 -35.33 -0.86
N GLU A 133 -32.16 -35.64 -2.09
CA GLU A 133 -32.82 -36.92 -2.37
C GLU A 133 -32.72 -37.16 -3.88
N GLN A 134 -31.79 -38.03 -4.27
CA GLN A 134 -31.82 -38.94 -5.44
C GLN A 134 -30.40 -39.47 -5.67
N SER A 135 -30.03 -40.42 -4.82
CA SER A 135 -29.23 -41.60 -5.21
C SER A 135 -29.81 -42.81 -4.51
#